data_AF-A0A1F5ULH7-F1
#
_entry.id   AF-A0A1F5ULH7-F1
#
_cell.length_a   1.000
_cell.length_b   1.000
_cell.length_c   1.000
_cell.angle_alpha   90.00
_cell.angle_beta   90.00
_cell.angle_gamma   90.00
#
_symmetry.space_group_name_H-M   'P 1'
#
loop_
_entity.id
_entity.type
_entity.pdbx_description
1 polymer ?
#
loop_
_entity_poly.entity_id
_entity_poly.type
_entity_poly.pdbx_seq_one_letter_code
_entity_poly.pdbx_strand_id
1 'polypeptide(L)' 'MNEEKDGCFLDDGTPVNPKFIPKPGLCLLCRHDNDPEQKVLCSLTRIDQQGEKEFKCEAFEKK' A
#
# COMPACT_ATOMS: atom_id res chain seq x y z
N MET A 1 23.22 -4.16 -17.85
CA MET A 1 22.48 -4.47 -16.60
C MET A 1 21.35 -3.48 -16.53
N ASN A 2 20.10 -3.91 -16.80
CA ASN A 2 18.95 -3.03 -16.65
C ASN A 2 18.65 -2.93 -15.15
N GLU A 3 19.08 -1.83 -14.54
CA GLU A 3 18.73 -1.47 -13.18
C GLU A 3 17.34 -0.81 -13.19
N GLU A 4 16.28 -1.62 -13.26
CA GLU A 4 14.95 -1.16 -12.83
C GLU A 4 14.95 -1.04 -11.31
N LYS A 5 15.51 0.06 -10.80
CA LYS A 5 15.61 0.40 -9.36
C LYS A 5 14.36 1.11 -8.81
N ASP A 6 13.29 1.20 -9.58
CA ASP A 6 12.04 1.84 -9.18
C ASP A 6 10.97 0.76 -8.94
N GLY A 7 10.77 0.36 -7.67
CA GLY A 7 9.83 -0.71 -7.31
C GLY A 7 9.53 -0.77 -5.81
N CYS A 8 8.45 -1.45 -5.44
CA CYS A 8 8.19 -1.83 -4.05
C CYS A 8 8.81 -3.21 -3.80
N PHE A 9 9.49 -3.37 -2.67
CA PHE A 9 10.15 -4.61 -2.29
C PHE A 9 9.74 -4.95 -0.85
N LEU A 10 9.64 -6.25 -0.56
CA LEU A 10 9.61 -6.72 0.82
C LEU A 10 10.99 -6.53 1.46
N ASP A 11 11.06 -6.68 2.78
CA ASP A 11 12.30 -6.54 3.55
C ASP A 11 13.39 -7.56 3.17
N ASP A 12 13.01 -8.69 2.56
CA ASP A 12 13.94 -9.70 2.03
C ASP A 12 14.42 -9.41 0.60
N GLY A 13 13.99 -8.29 0.01
CA GLY A 13 14.31 -7.89 -1.36
C GLY A 13 13.40 -8.48 -2.43
N THR A 14 12.36 -9.24 -2.06
CA THR A 14 11.37 -9.77 -3.01
C THR A 14 10.59 -8.62 -3.66
N PRO A 15 10.54 -8.51 -5.00
CA PRO A 15 9.78 -7.46 -5.66
C PRO A 15 8.27 -7.69 -5.51
N VAL A 16 7.54 -6.61 -5.24
CA VAL A 16 6.08 -6.59 -5.08
C VAL A 16 5.49 -5.59 -6.05
N ASN A 17 4.42 -5.99 -6.74
CA ASN A 17 3.63 -5.08 -7.55
C ASN A 17 2.40 -4.60 -6.76
N PRO A 18 2.35 -3.32 -6.35
CA PRO A 18 1.25 -2.79 -5.53
C PRO A 18 -0.13 -2.90 -6.16
N LYS A 19 -0.22 -3.09 -7.49
CA LYS A 19 -1.49 -3.26 -8.21
C LYS A 19 -2.20 -4.57 -7.86
N PHE A 20 -1.46 -5.59 -7.40
CA PHE A 20 -2.04 -6.87 -7.00
C PHE A 20 -2.40 -6.93 -5.52
N ILE A 21 -2.12 -5.85 -4.77
CA ILE A 21 -2.42 -5.77 -3.35
C ILE A 21 -3.85 -5.25 -3.20
N PRO A 22 -4.78 -6.07 -2.64
CA PRO A 22 -6.17 -5.66 -2.51
C PRO A 22 -6.28 -4.39 -1.67
N LYS A 23 -7.27 -3.55 -1.98
CA LYS A 23 -7.63 -2.42 -1.12
C LYS A 23 -8.53 -2.92 0.01
N PRO A 24 -8.12 -2.82 1.29
CA PRO A 24 -9.00 -3.09 2.41
C PRO A 24 -10.24 -2.19 2.37
N GLY A 25 -11.37 -2.66 2.88
CA GLY A 25 -12.62 -1.90 2.91
C GLY A 25 -12.46 -0.52 3.58
N LEU A 26 -11.62 -0.42 4.62
CA LEU A 26 -11.29 0.84 5.29
C LEU A 26 -10.69 1.87 4.32
N CYS A 27 -9.83 1.45 3.40
CA CYS A 27 -9.23 2.36 2.41
C CYS A 27 -10.29 2.95 1.46
N LEU A 28 -11.30 2.17 1.07
CA LEU A 28 -12.37 2.64 0.17
C LEU A 28 -13.21 3.77 0.80
N LEU A 29 -13.28 3.80 2.13
CA LEU A 29 -13.98 4.81 2.93
C LEU A 29 -13.10 6.03 3.27
N CYS A 30 -11.80 5.97 2.99
CA CYS A 30 -10.83 7.01 3.36
C CYS A 30 -10.84 8.17 2.37
N ARG A 31 -10.85 9.42 2.82
CA ARG A 31 -10.83 10.60 1.93
C ARG A 31 -9.61 10.64 1.01
N HIS A 32 -8.52 9.99 1.39
CA HIS A 32 -7.28 9.89 0.64
C HIS A 32 -7.24 8.73 -0.38
N ASP A 33 -8.30 7.94 -0.53
CA ASP A 33 -8.34 6.75 -1.41
C ASP A 33 -7.94 7.02 -2.87
N ASN A 34 -8.26 8.22 -3.36
CA ASN A 34 -7.98 8.68 -4.72
C ASN A 34 -6.95 9.82 -4.76
N ASP A 35 -6.29 10.10 -3.64
CA ASP A 35 -5.27 11.13 -3.54
C ASP A 35 -3.94 10.61 -4.13
N PRO A 36 -3.47 11.19 -5.25
CA PRO A 36 -2.24 10.73 -5.90
C PRO A 36 -1.01 10.94 -5.01
N GLU A 37 -1.01 11.93 -4.11
CA GLU A 37 0.10 12.21 -3.19
C GLU A 37 0.24 11.12 -2.13
N GLN A 38 -0.87 10.48 -1.76
CA GLN A 38 -0.90 9.40 -0.77
C GLN A 38 -0.68 8.01 -1.40
N LYS A 39 -0.65 7.89 -2.73
CA LYS A 39 -0.64 6.60 -3.44
C LYS A 39 0.51 5.68 -3.02
N VAL A 40 1.70 6.23 -2.82
CA VAL A 40 2.89 5.45 -2.42
C VAL A 40 2.73 4.96 -0.99
N LEU A 41 2.44 5.86 -0.04
CA LEU A 41 2.28 5.51 1.37
C LEU A 41 1.13 4.51 1.58
N CYS A 42 -0.04 4.75 1.00
CA CYS A 42 -1.17 3.82 1.04
C CYS A 42 -0.84 2.45 0.44
N SER A 43 0.07 2.39 -0.54
CA SER A 43 0.52 1.12 -1.12
C SER A 43 1.47 0.39 -0.17
N LEU A 44 2.44 1.09 0.42
CA LEU A 44 3.38 0.52 1.38
C LEU A 44 2.66 0.00 2.62
N THR A 45 1.72 0.76 3.21
CA THR A 45 0.94 0.31 4.37
C THR A 45 0.14 -0.97 4.09
N ARG A 46 -0.39 -1.13 2.87
CA ARG A 46 -1.12 -2.35 2.48
C ARG A 46 -0.20 -3.55 2.25
N ILE A 47 1.02 -3.30 1.76
CA ILE A 47 2.03 -4.34 1.55
C ILE A 47 2.56 -4.84 2.89
N ASP A 48 2.89 -3.92 3.79
CA ASP A 48 3.41 -4.19 5.13
C ASP A 48 2.48 -5.09 5.97
N GLN A 49 1.17 -4.84 5.87
CA GLN A 49 0.16 -5.57 6.65
C GLN A 49 -0.43 -6.79 5.92
N GLN A 50 0.23 -7.31 4.88
CA GLN A 50 -0.25 -8.52 4.21
C GLN A 50 -0.20 -9.72 5.14
N GLY A 51 -1.35 -10.38 5.31
CA GLY A 51 -1.48 -11.55 6.19
C GLY A 51 -1.80 -11.22 7.65
N GLU A 52 -1.81 -9.93 8.01
CA GLU A 52 -2.27 -9.50 9.33
C GLU A 52 -3.76 -9.78 9.54
N LYS A 53 -4.12 -10.07 10.80
CA LYS A 53 -5.51 -10.39 11.16
C LYS A 53 -6.45 -9.21 10.90
N GLU A 54 -5.96 -7.99 11.08
CA GLU A 54 -6.72 -6.75 10.93
C GLU A 54 -5.85 -5.69 10.26
N PHE A 55 -6.44 -4.96 9.31
CA PHE A 55 -5.79 -3.80 8.69
C PHE A 55 -6.00 -2.55 9.53
N LYS A 56 -4.92 -1.84 9.84
CA LYS A 56 -4.91 -0.59 10.61
C LYS A 56 -4.22 0.51 9.82
N CYS A 57 -4.81 1.70 9.79
CA CYS A 57 -4.23 2.85 9.11
C CYS A 57 -4.42 4.10 9.96
N GLU A 58 -3.33 4.60 10.55
CA GLU A 58 -3.33 5.78 11.40
C GLU A 58 -3.62 7.08 10.62
N ALA A 59 -3.41 7.06 9.30
CA ALA A 59 -3.75 8.16 8.41
C ALA A 59 -5.20 8.08 7.88
N PHE A 60 -6.02 7.16 8.40
CA PHE A 60 -7.41 7.04 7.98
C PHE A 60 -8.22 8.28 8.39
N GLU A 61 -8.88 8.89 7.40
CA GLU A 61 -9.87 9.93 7.63
C GLU A 61 -11.11 9.63 6.78
N LYS A 62 -12.28 9.60 7.42
CA LYS A 62 -13.55 9.23 6.74
C LYS A 62 -13.95 10.30 5.72
N LYS A 63 -14.37 9.85 4.53
CA LYS A 63 -15.02 10.70 3.50
C LYS A 63 -16.30 11.37 4.02
#